data_AF-A0AAW8YHY2-F1
#
_entry.id   AF-A0AAW8YHY2-F1
#
_cell.length_a   1.000
_cell.length_b   1.000
_cell.length_c   1.000
_cell.angle_alpha   90.00
_cell.angle_beta   90.00
_cell.angle_gamma   90.00
#
_symmetry.space_group_name_H-M   'P 1'
#
loop_
_entity.id
_entity.type
_entity.pdbx_description
1 polymer ?
#
loop_
_entity_poly.entity_id
_entity_poly.type
_entity_poly.pdbx_seq_one_letter_code
_entity_poly.pdbx_strand_id
1 'polypeptide(L)'
;MHYLTYEEFKDIMSGTEITETQFNEELSKAEIQIDAVTHYFYAGGLHDLTDDVKSNKKFRYRRASAFKQALCLIIDFAIQTGVTNSNDVVSGGVKSISIGRTHIETNGVSATYGRTAVPDEAISILAYWGLMYRGVPYR
;
A
#
# COMPACT_ATOMS: atom_id res chain seq x y z
N MET A 1 -14.76 5.26 7.42
CA MET A 1 -14.95 3.81 7.20
C MET A 1 -13.64 3.32 6.63
N HIS A 2 -12.99 2.37 7.30
CA HIS A 2 -11.69 1.89 6.89
C HIS A 2 -11.81 0.91 5.72
N TYR A 3 -10.82 0.88 4.84
CA TYR A 3 -10.82 0.02 3.66
C TYR A 3 -10.50 -1.45 3.97
N LEU A 4 -9.90 -1.70 5.13
CA LEU A 4 -9.38 -3.00 5.54
C LEU A 4 -9.63 -3.22 7.03
N THR A 5 -10.07 -4.43 7.40
CA THR A 5 -10.15 -4.87 8.79
C THR A 5 -8.91 -5.66 9.19
N TYR A 6 -8.62 -5.77 10.49
CA TYR A 6 -7.49 -6.56 10.97
C TYR A 6 -7.61 -8.05 10.61
N GLU A 7 -8.82 -8.60 10.60
CA GLU A 7 -9.04 -10.00 10.16
C GLU A 7 -8.71 -10.18 8.68
N GLU A 8 -9.14 -9.26 7.81
CA GLU A 8 -8.78 -9.28 6.38
C GLU A 8 -7.28 -9.11 6.18
N PHE A 9 -6.63 -8.25 6.96
CA PHE A 9 -5.19 -8.07 6.94
C PHE A 9 -4.45 -9.37 7.24
N LYS A 10 -4.85 -10.09 8.29
CA LYS A 10 -4.25 -11.38 8.67
C LYS A 10 -4.46 -12.46 7.62
N ASP A 11 -5.61 -12.49 6.96
CA ASP A 11 -5.89 -13.44 5.89
C ASP A 11 -4.96 -13.20 4.69
N ILE A 12 -4.82 -11.94 4.27
CA ILE A 12 -3.96 -11.53 3.15
C ILE A 12 -2.47 -11.70 3.48
N MET A 13 -2.03 -11.28 4.67
CA MET A 13 -0.65 -11.34 5.15
C MET A 13 -0.47 -12.49 6.14
N SER A 14 -0.81 -13.70 5.69
CA SER A 14 -0.65 -14.91 6.48
C SER A 14 0.82 -15.12 6.86
N GLY A 15 1.12 -15.13 8.17
CA GLY A 15 2.47 -15.35 8.71
C GLY A 15 3.17 -14.14 9.31
N THR A 16 2.50 -12.98 9.35
CA THR A 16 3.07 -11.76 9.93
C THR A 16 2.80 -11.65 11.44
N GLU A 17 3.80 -11.20 12.22
CA GLU A 17 3.72 -11.03 13.70
C GLU A 17 3.10 -9.69 14.14
N ILE A 18 2.50 -8.93 13.22
CA ILE A 18 1.91 -7.62 13.49
C ILE A 18 0.70 -7.77 14.41
N THR A 19 0.70 -7.00 15.50
CA THR A 19 -0.41 -6.92 16.44
C THR A 19 -1.53 -6.00 15.94
N GLU A 20 -2.75 -6.21 16.42
CA GLU A 20 -3.91 -5.36 16.10
C GLU A 20 -3.68 -3.90 16.47
N THR A 21 -2.96 -3.64 17.57
CA THR A 21 -2.62 -2.27 18.00
C THR A 21 -1.73 -1.57 16.98
N GLN A 22 -0.64 -2.21 16.54
CA GLN A 22 0.27 -1.67 15.52
C GLN A 22 -0.45 -1.46 14.19
N PHE A 23 -1.31 -2.42 13.81
CA PHE A 23 -2.14 -2.29 12.62
C PHE A 23 -3.03 -1.04 12.70
N ASN A 24 -3.76 -0.84 13.80
CA ASN A 24 -4.67 0.29 13.94
C ASN A 24 -3.94 1.65 13.98
N GLU A 25 -2.74 1.70 14.56
CA GLU A 25 -1.91 2.91 14.59
C GLU A 25 -1.45 3.33 13.18
N GLU A 26 -1.05 2.37 12.35
CA GLU A 26 -0.53 2.65 11.01
C GLU A 26 -1.60 2.68 9.91
N LEU A 27 -2.77 2.08 10.14
CA LEU A 27 -3.87 1.99 9.18
C LEU A 27 -4.25 3.37 8.62
N SER A 28 -4.49 4.35 9.49
CA SER A 28 -4.92 5.69 9.06
C SER A 28 -3.88 6.39 8.18
N LYS A 29 -2.59 6.17 8.45
CA LYS A 29 -1.50 6.75 7.64
C LYS A 29 -1.39 6.02 6.30
N ALA A 30 -1.49 4.70 6.32
CA ALA A 30 -1.44 3.87 5.12
C ALA A 30 -2.61 4.17 4.17
N GLU A 31 -3.81 4.41 4.69
CA GLU A 31 -4.98 4.83 3.90
C GLU A 31 -4.75 6.16 3.19
N ILE A 32 -4.19 7.16 3.87
CA ILE A 32 -3.84 8.45 3.26
C ILE A 32 -2.81 8.26 2.13
N GLN A 33 -1.81 7.41 2.35
CA GLN A 33 -0.76 7.17 1.37
C GLN A 33 -1.29 6.46 0.11
N ILE A 34 -2.08 5.39 0.28
CA ILE A 34 -2.62 4.66 -0.87
C ILE A 34 -3.62 5.52 -1.64
N ASP A 35 -4.43 6.34 -0.96
CA ASP A 35 -5.35 7.27 -1.61
C ASP A 35 -4.59 8.33 -2.40
N ALA A 36 -3.50 8.88 -1.85
CA ALA A 36 -2.68 9.86 -2.55
C ALA A 36 -2.05 9.27 -3.84
N VAL A 37 -1.54 8.04 -3.78
CA VAL A 37 -0.94 7.35 -4.94
C VAL A 37 -1.98 6.93 -5.98
N THR A 38 -3.18 6.56 -5.55
CA THR A 38 -4.27 6.14 -6.44
C THR A 38 -5.15 7.30 -6.90
N HIS A 39 -4.79 8.55 -6.59
CA HIS A 39 -5.59 9.74 -6.88
C HIS A 39 -7.03 9.66 -6.32
N TYR A 40 -7.16 9.16 -5.09
CA TYR A 40 -8.43 9.04 -4.38
C TYR A 40 -9.46 8.19 -5.14
N PHE A 41 -9.00 7.12 -5.81
CA PHE A 41 -9.86 6.28 -6.67
C PHE A 41 -11.12 5.78 -5.97
N TYR A 42 -10.99 5.26 -4.74
CA TYR A 42 -12.13 4.82 -3.91
C TYR A 42 -12.60 5.91 -2.94
N ALA A 43 -11.71 6.77 -2.44
CA ALA A 43 -12.05 7.89 -1.55
C ALA A 43 -12.93 8.96 -2.21
N GLY A 44 -12.81 9.16 -3.52
CA GLY A 44 -13.49 10.21 -4.27
C GLY A 44 -14.97 9.96 -4.54
N GLY A 45 -15.53 8.83 -4.10
CA GLY A 45 -16.96 8.49 -4.25
C GLY A 45 -17.40 8.08 -5.67
N LEU A 46 -16.49 8.06 -6.64
CA LEU A 46 -16.74 7.57 -8.00
C LEU A 46 -16.77 6.02 -8.07
N HIS A 47 -16.06 5.36 -7.16
CA HIS A 47 -15.95 3.91 -7.08
C HIS A 47 -16.11 3.45 -5.64
N ASP A 48 -16.91 2.41 -5.42
CA ASP A 48 -17.10 1.80 -4.11
C ASP A 48 -16.28 0.51 -4.02
N LEU A 49 -15.39 0.44 -3.04
CA LEU A 49 -14.54 -0.72 -2.80
C LEU A 49 -15.37 -1.95 -2.43
N THR A 50 -16.44 -1.78 -1.64
CA THR A 50 -17.30 -2.89 -1.20
C THR A 50 -18.08 -3.51 -2.35
N ASP A 51 -18.51 -2.69 -3.31
CA ASP A 51 -19.16 -3.16 -4.53
C ASP A 51 -18.17 -3.83 -5.48
N ASP A 52 -16.97 -3.27 -5.63
CA ASP A 52 -15.94 -3.83 -6.52
C ASP A 52 -15.43 -5.19 -6.00
N VAL A 53 -15.32 -5.40 -4.68
CA VAL A 53 -14.98 -6.70 -4.07
C VAL A 53 -16.10 -7.74 -4.28
N LYS A 54 -17.36 -7.32 -4.33
CA LYS A 54 -18.51 -8.22 -4.58
C LYS A 54 -18.83 -8.38 -6.07
N SER A 55 -18.11 -7.67 -6.94
CA SER A 55 -18.44 -7.64 -8.35
C SER A 55 -18.15 -8.96 -9.03
N ASN A 56 -19.12 -9.50 -9.76
CA ASN A 56 -18.93 -10.65 -10.66
C ASN A 56 -17.98 -10.33 -11.84
N LYS A 57 -17.64 -9.05 -12.05
CA LYS A 57 -16.65 -8.65 -13.06
C LYS A 57 -15.25 -8.92 -12.52
N LYS A 58 -14.61 -9.98 -13.02
CA LYS A 58 -13.25 -10.41 -12.66
C LYS A 58 -12.22 -9.27 -12.59
N PHE A 59 -12.29 -8.30 -13.50
CA PHE A 59 -11.39 -7.14 -13.50
C PHE A 59 -11.60 -6.22 -12.28
N ARG A 60 -12.85 -5.89 -11.92
CA ARG A 60 -13.17 -5.04 -10.76
C ARG A 60 -12.77 -5.72 -9.45
N TYR A 61 -13.14 -7.00 -9.32
CA TYR A 61 -12.75 -7.84 -8.19
C TYR A 61 -11.23 -7.85 -7.98
N ARG A 62 -10.47 -8.12 -9.06
CA ARG A 62 -9.00 -8.18 -8.96
C ARG A 62 -8.37 -6.83 -8.66
N ARG A 63 -8.92 -5.73 -9.19
CA ARG A 63 -8.47 -4.38 -8.86
C ARG A 63 -8.70 -4.02 -7.39
N ALA A 64 -9.88 -4.35 -6.85
CA ALA A 64 -10.17 -4.13 -5.44
C ALA A 64 -9.32 -5.01 -4.51
N SER A 65 -9.11 -6.28 -4.88
CA SER A 65 -8.22 -7.19 -4.16
C SER A 65 -6.78 -6.68 -4.18
N ALA A 66 -6.30 -6.18 -5.32
CA ALA A 66 -4.98 -5.58 -5.45
C ALA A 66 -4.82 -4.30 -4.61
N PHE A 67 -5.87 -3.47 -4.52
CA PHE A 67 -5.88 -2.31 -3.63
C PHE A 67 -5.72 -2.71 -2.16
N LYS A 68 -6.49 -3.70 -1.70
CA LYS A 68 -6.35 -4.23 -0.34
C LYS A 68 -4.97 -4.85 -0.09
N GLN A 69 -4.44 -5.60 -1.05
CA GLN A 69 -3.09 -6.18 -0.94
C GLN A 69 -1.99 -5.11 -0.87
N ALA A 70 -2.10 -4.05 -1.69
CA ALA A 70 -1.17 -2.92 -1.63
C ALA A 70 -1.24 -2.20 -0.27
N LEU A 71 -2.45 -2.03 0.29
CA LEU A 71 -2.62 -1.45 1.62
C LEU A 71 -1.95 -2.29 2.71
N CYS A 72 -2.10 -3.62 2.66
CA CYS A 72 -1.40 -4.52 3.57
C CYS A 72 0.13 -4.37 3.48
N LEU A 73 0.68 -4.28 2.27
CA LEU A 73 2.13 -4.10 2.06
C LEU A 73 2.64 -2.76 2.59
N ILE A 74 1.85 -1.69 2.48
CA ILE A 74 2.20 -0.37 3.03
C ILE A 74 2.27 -0.44 4.56
N ILE A 75 1.30 -1.10 5.21
CA ILE A 75 1.27 -1.26 6.67
C ILE A 75 2.44 -2.12 7.15
N ASP A 76 2.69 -3.24 6.47
CA ASP A 76 3.80 -4.14 6.80
C ASP A 76 5.16 -3.43 6.65
N PHE A 77 5.33 -2.68 5.57
CA PHE A 77 6.52 -1.86 5.36
C PHE A 77 6.67 -0.80 6.46
N ALA A 78 5.62 -0.06 6.80
CA ALA A 78 5.66 0.97 7.84
C ALA A 78 6.08 0.40 9.19
N ILE A 79 5.58 -0.78 9.57
CA ILE A 79 5.89 -1.41 10.85
C ILE A 79 7.31 -2.00 10.86
N GLN A 80 7.74 -2.65 9.78
CA GLN A 80 9.09 -3.23 9.71
C GLN A 80 10.19 -2.16 9.66
N THR A 81 9.91 -1.01 9.05
CA THR A 81 10.91 0.03 8.79
C THR A 81 10.84 1.21 9.75
N GLY A 82 9.70 1.41 10.40
CA GLY A 82 9.39 2.65 11.12
C GLY A 82 9.18 3.86 10.21
N VAL A 83 9.17 3.68 8.88
CA VAL A 83 8.96 4.75 7.91
C VAL A 83 7.47 4.92 7.66
N THR A 84 6.91 6.01 8.17
CA THR A 84 5.47 6.25 8.13
C THR A 84 5.09 7.44 7.24
N ASN A 85 6.08 8.22 6.82
CA ASN A 85 5.88 9.42 6.01
C ASN A 85 7.13 9.78 5.18
N SER A 86 6.99 10.73 4.26
CA SER A 86 8.05 11.18 3.37
C SER A 86 9.26 11.82 4.07
N ASN A 87 9.08 12.41 5.27
CA ASN A 87 10.19 12.97 6.04
C ASN A 87 11.07 11.86 6.62
N ASP A 88 10.48 10.73 7.03
CA ASP A 88 11.20 9.54 7.52
C ASP A 88 12.06 8.92 6.40
N VAL A 89 11.55 8.94 5.15
CA VAL A 89 12.28 8.49 3.96
C VAL A 89 13.49 9.39 3.68
N VAL A 90 13.28 10.71 3.71
CA VAL A 90 14.33 11.70 3.40
C VAL A 90 15.41 11.75 4.48
N SER A 91 15.07 11.44 5.73
CA SER A 91 16.03 11.44 6.85
C SER A 91 16.89 10.17 6.94
N GLY A 92 16.73 9.20 6.03
CA GLY A 92 17.60 8.01 5.95
C GLY A 92 17.25 6.92 6.97
N GLY A 93 16.01 6.85 7.45
CA GLY A 93 15.57 5.89 8.47
C GLY A 93 15.55 4.41 8.03
N VAL A 94 15.81 4.10 6.76
CA VAL A 94 15.66 2.74 6.20
C VAL A 94 16.87 1.86 6.51
N LYS A 95 16.86 1.17 7.66
CA LYS A 95 17.80 0.08 7.97
C LYS A 95 17.37 -1.18 7.18
N SER A 96 18.32 -1.83 6.50
CA SER A 96 18.19 -3.04 5.66
C SER A 96 16.95 -3.91 5.91
N ILE A 97 16.21 -4.24 4.84
CA ILE A 97 14.89 -4.90 4.93
C ILE A 97 14.92 -6.27 4.26
N SER A 98 14.20 -7.23 4.82
CA SER A 98 13.83 -8.48 4.15
C SER A 98 12.31 -8.64 4.18
N ILE A 99 11.61 -8.28 3.10
CA ILE A 99 10.17 -8.52 2.95
C ILE A 99 10.00 -9.86 2.21
N GLY A 100 9.60 -10.89 2.95
CA GLY A 100 9.45 -12.25 2.41
C GLY A 100 10.75 -12.82 1.82
N ARG A 101 10.76 -13.10 0.51
CA ARG A 101 11.96 -13.59 -0.22
C ARG A 101 12.84 -12.46 -0.76
N THR A 102 12.43 -11.20 -0.62
CA THR A 102 13.11 -10.05 -1.18
C THR A 102 14.02 -9.43 -0.11
N HIS A 103 15.33 -9.60 -0.27
CA HIS A 103 16.34 -8.94 0.57
C HIS A 103 16.77 -7.61 -0.09
N ILE A 104 16.57 -6.49 0.59
CA ILE A 104 16.94 -5.15 0.12
C ILE A 104 18.08 -4.62 0.99
N GLU A 105 19.30 -4.64 0.44
CA GLU A 105 20.47 -3.95 0.99
C GLU A 105 20.44 -2.46 0.57
N THR A 106 20.20 -1.57 1.54
CA THR A 106 20.10 -0.13 1.29
C THR A 106 21.47 0.56 1.35
N ASN A 107 22.35 0.28 0.38
CA ASN A 107 23.48 1.17 0.05
C ASN A 107 23.07 2.20 -1.02
N GLY A 108 22.02 2.98 -0.73
CA GLY A 108 21.62 4.14 -1.54
C GLY A 108 20.56 3.92 -2.62
N VAL A 109 19.80 2.81 -2.58
CA VAL A 109 18.68 2.55 -3.51
C VAL A 109 17.35 2.65 -2.76
N SER A 110 16.47 3.52 -3.25
CA SER A 110 15.16 3.85 -2.69
C SER A 110 14.22 2.63 -2.75
N ALA A 111 14.00 1.96 -1.62
CA ALA A 111 12.99 0.89 -1.50
C ALA A 111 11.54 1.41 -1.59
N THR A 112 11.40 2.74 -1.62
CA THR A 112 10.14 3.43 -1.72
C THR A 112 10.01 4.19 -3.04
N TYR A 113 8.77 4.36 -3.48
CA TYR A 113 8.45 5.03 -4.72
C TYR A 113 8.70 6.54 -4.62
N GLY A 114 9.77 7.00 -5.28
CA GLY A 114 10.19 8.39 -5.22
C GLY A 114 10.55 8.81 -3.79
N ARG A 115 10.00 9.94 -3.32
CA ARG A 115 10.12 10.42 -1.92
C ARG A 115 8.89 10.09 -1.08
N THR A 116 8.08 9.13 -1.50
CA THR A 116 6.89 8.69 -0.74
C THR A 116 7.27 7.55 0.20
N ALA A 117 6.44 7.28 1.22
CA ALA A 117 6.64 6.16 2.15
C ALA A 117 6.01 4.84 1.65
N VAL A 118 5.63 4.78 0.37
CA VAL A 118 4.98 3.62 -0.23
C VAL A 118 6.04 2.71 -0.84
N PRO A 119 6.06 1.40 -0.52
CA PRO A 119 7.02 0.46 -1.09
C PRO A 119 6.79 0.23 -2.59
N ASP A 120 7.87 0.02 -3.34
CA ASP A 120 7.80 -0.19 -4.80
C ASP A 120 6.96 -1.42 -5.19
N GLU A 121 6.92 -2.45 -4.34
CA GLU A 121 6.09 -3.64 -4.55
C GLU A 121 4.58 -3.29 -4.57
N ALA A 122 4.12 -2.45 -3.64
CA ALA A 122 2.73 -1.99 -3.62
C ALA A 122 2.39 -1.18 -4.87
N ILE A 123 3.31 -0.31 -5.32
CA ILE A 123 3.17 0.45 -6.57
C ILE A 123 3.07 -0.48 -7.78
N SER A 124 3.91 -1.51 -7.87
CA SER A 124 3.88 -2.45 -9.00
C SER A 124 2.52 -3.14 -9.15
N ILE A 125 1.91 -3.51 -8.02
CA ILE A 125 0.57 -4.12 -7.97
C ILE A 125 -0.50 -3.11 -8.40
N LEU A 126 -0.47 -1.89 -7.86
CA LEU A 126 -1.42 -0.83 -8.22
C LEU A 126 -1.33 -0.44 -9.69
N ALA A 127 -0.11 -0.34 -10.24
CA ALA A 127 0.14 -0.01 -11.63
C ALA A 127 -0.43 -1.07 -12.59
N TYR A 128 -0.24 -2.36 -12.27
CA TYR A 128 -0.72 -3.46 -13.10
C TYR A 128 -2.24 -3.45 -13.27
N TRP A 129 -2.98 -3.06 -12.22
CA TRP A 129 -4.45 -3.00 -12.25
C TRP A 129 -5.02 -1.65 -12.68
N GLY A 130 -4.16 -0.73 -13.14
CA GLY A 130 -4.58 0.59 -13.64
C GLY A 130 -5.09 1.54 -12.55
N LEU A 131 -4.69 1.31 -11.29
CA LEU A 131 -4.99 2.23 -10.19
C LEU A 131 -4.02 3.42 -10.14
N MET A 132 -2.89 3.32 -10.83
CA MET A 132 -2.01 4.45 -11.09
C MET A 132 -2.42 5.14 -12.38
N TYR A 133 -2.99 6.34 -12.28
CA TYR A 133 -3.31 7.13 -13.44
C TYR A 133 -2.02 7.58 -14.15
N ARG A 134 -1.75 7.00 -15.33
CA ARG A 134 -0.75 7.50 -16.29
C ARG A 134 -1.46 8.31 -17.38
N GLY A 135 -2.12 9.39 -17.01
CA GLY A 135 -2.38 10.43 -18.00
C GLY A 135 -1.06 11.10 -18.32
N VAL A 136 -0.59 10.99 -19.58
CA VAL A 136 0.48 11.88 -20.06
C VAL A 136 -0.15 13.27 -20.10
N PRO A 137 0.33 14.25 -19.30
CA PRO A 137 -0.09 15.63 -19.50
C PRO A 137 0.43 16.04 -20.89
N TYR A 138 -0.48 16.17 -21.85
CA TYR A 138 -0.14 16.87 -23.08
C TYR A 138 0.12 18.33 -22.69
N ARG A 139 1.34 18.80 -22.95
CA ARG A 139 1.75 20.20 -22.84
C ARG A 139 2.09 20.70 -24.22
#